data_AF-A0A6N8X596-F1
#
_entry.id   AF-A0A6N8X596-F1
#
_cell.length_a   1.000
_cell.length_b   1.000
_cell.length_c   1.000
_cell.angle_alpha   90.00
_cell.angle_beta   90.00
_cell.angle_gamma   90.00
#
_symmetry.space_group_name_H-M   'P 1'
#
loop_
_entity.id
_entity.type
_entity.pdbx_description
1 polymer ?
#
loop_
_entity_poly.entity_id
_entity_poly.type
_entity_poly.pdbx_seq_one_letter_code
_entity_poly.pdbx_strand_id
1 'polypeptide(L)'
;MDGTKAVGPGTSSSSSHELLERARKGDSGALNRLFHRYLPQLHQFAHRRVPPWARDAADTGDMVQETVLRTLGRLDSFEPQRDGALLGYLRRSLLNRIRDQFRRASRRPPVDPLVNGIGE
;
A
#
# COMPACT_ATOMS: atom_id res chain seq x y z
N MET A 1 -17.63 2.37 34.84
CA MET A 1 -17.20 1.69 33.60
C MET A 1 -16.90 2.80 32.62
N ASP A 2 -15.62 3.12 32.52
CA ASP A 2 -15.13 4.46 32.22
C ASP A 2 -14.97 4.69 30.71
N GLY A 3 -15.67 5.71 30.21
CA GLY A 3 -15.17 6.63 29.19
C GLY A 3 -14.93 6.15 27.75
N THR A 4 -15.99 5.83 26.99
CA THR A 4 -15.97 6.08 25.53
C THR A 4 -16.05 7.59 25.28
N LYS A 5 -14.93 8.29 25.47
CA LYS A 5 -14.85 9.72 25.15
C LYS A 5 -14.85 9.88 23.64
N ALA A 6 -15.99 10.30 23.10
CA ALA A 6 -16.09 10.89 21.78
C ALA A 6 -15.10 12.07 21.70
N VAL A 7 -14.02 11.88 20.95
CA VAL A 7 -13.12 12.96 20.56
C VAL A 7 -13.68 13.55 19.28
N GLY A 8 -14.40 14.69 19.42
CA GLY A 8 -14.68 15.61 18.31
C GLY A 8 -13.38 16.14 17.67
N PRO A 9 -13.46 16.90 16.58
CA PRO A 9 -12.32 17.25 15.72
C PRO A 9 -11.37 18.24 16.42
N GLY A 10 -10.60 17.71 17.37
CA GLY A 10 -9.48 18.36 18.03
C GLY A 10 -8.19 17.85 17.43
N THR A 11 -7.44 18.78 16.85
CA THR A 11 -6.12 18.67 16.24
C THR A 11 -5.05 18.16 17.22
N SER A 12 -5.16 16.93 17.72
CA SER A 12 -3.97 16.24 18.23
C SER A 12 -3.25 15.70 16.99
N SER A 13 -2.15 16.32 16.59
CA SER A 13 -1.28 15.79 15.53
C SER A 13 -0.54 14.56 16.05
N SER A 14 -1.27 13.49 16.37
CA SER A 14 -0.67 12.26 16.86
C SER A 14 0.41 11.79 15.88
N SER A 15 1.55 11.40 16.45
CA SER A 15 2.64 10.85 15.66
C SER A 15 2.15 9.61 14.91
N SER A 16 2.83 9.25 13.84
CA SER A 16 2.43 8.02 13.12
C SER A 16 2.63 6.77 13.97
N HIS A 17 3.58 6.83 14.92
CA HIS A 17 3.80 5.79 15.91
C HIS A 17 2.62 5.66 16.87
N GLU A 18 2.10 6.75 17.42
CA GLU A 18 0.91 6.71 18.30
C GLU A 18 -0.33 6.17 17.58
N LEU A 19 -0.55 6.59 16.33
CA LEU A 19 -1.67 6.09 15.53
C LEU A 19 -1.53 4.60 15.24
N LEU A 20 -0.31 4.13 15.01
CA LEU A 20 -0.01 2.71 14.83
C LEU A 20 -0.30 1.91 16.10
N GLU A 21 0.17 2.37 17.26
CA GLU A 21 -0.06 1.70 18.55
C GLU A 21 -1.55 1.60 18.90
N ARG A 22 -2.32 2.65 18.61
CA ARG A 22 -3.78 2.61 18.78
C ARG A 22 -4.45 1.67 17.78
N ALA A 23 -4.01 1.68 16.52
CA ALA A 23 -4.55 0.81 15.48
C ALA A 23 -4.36 -0.69 15.82
N ARG A 24 -3.20 -1.06 16.41
CA ARG A 24 -2.95 -2.42 16.93
C ARG A 24 -3.97 -2.87 17.98
N LYS A 25 -4.45 -1.93 18.79
CA LYS A 25 -5.44 -2.18 19.85
C LYS A 25 -6.89 -2.18 19.33
N GLY A 26 -7.09 -2.14 18.01
CA GLY A 26 -8.40 -2.16 17.38
C GLY A 26 -9.06 -0.79 17.17
N ASP A 27 -8.34 0.32 17.41
CA ASP A 27 -8.87 1.66 17.17
C ASP A 27 -8.97 1.96 15.67
N SER A 28 -10.15 1.72 15.09
CA SER A 28 -10.42 1.98 13.67
C SER A 28 -10.27 3.46 13.29
N GLY A 29 -10.47 4.38 14.23
CA GLY A 29 -10.28 5.81 14.00
C GLY A 29 -8.80 6.18 13.87
N ALA A 30 -7.93 5.57 14.67
CA ALA A 30 -6.49 5.70 14.53
C ALA A 30 -5.99 5.11 13.20
N LEU A 31 -6.50 3.93 12.83
CA LEU A 31 -6.20 3.30 11.54
C LEU A 31 -6.61 4.18 10.35
N ASN A 32 -7.82 4.74 10.39
CA ASN A 32 -8.31 5.63 9.33
C ASN A 32 -7.43 6.89 9.19
N ARG A 33 -7.02 7.50 10.31
CA ARG A 33 -6.09 8.64 10.30
C ARG A 33 -4.72 8.29 9.72
N LEU A 34 -4.22 7.09 10.01
CA LEU A 34 -2.97 6.58 9.45
C LEU A 34 -3.06 6.46 7.92
N PHE A 35 -4.17 5.94 7.39
CA PHE A 35 -4.39 5.85 5.93
C PHE A 35 -4.53 7.21 5.27
N HIS A 36 -5.31 8.12 5.84
CA HIS A 36 -5.44 9.48 5.32
C HIS A 36 -4.07 10.17 5.21
N ARG A 37 -3.14 9.87 6.13
CA ARG A 37 -1.76 10.38 6.09
C ARG A 37 -0.90 9.70 5.03
N TYR A 38 -1.03 8.38 4.83
CA TYR A 38 -0.08 7.60 4.03
C TYR A 38 -0.51 7.34 2.59
N LEU A 39 -1.80 7.15 2.31
CA LEU A 39 -2.27 6.81 0.98
C LEU A 39 -1.82 7.84 -0.09
N PRO A 40 -2.02 9.16 0.08
CA PRO A 40 -1.61 10.12 -0.94
C PRO A 40 -0.10 10.07 -1.23
N GLN A 41 0.72 9.84 -0.19
CA GLN A 41 2.16 9.73 -0.32
C GLN A 41 2.60 8.46 -1.05
N LEU A 42 1.88 7.35 -0.84
CA LEU A 42 2.15 6.08 -1.51
C LEU A 42 1.70 6.13 -2.98
N HIS A 43 0.54 6.71 -3.27
CA HIS A 43 0.10 6.96 -4.65
C HIS A 43 1.11 7.81 -5.41
N GLN A 44 1.54 8.96 -4.85
CA GLN A 44 2.54 9.80 -5.50
C GLN A 44 3.88 9.07 -5.66
N PHE A 45 4.28 8.25 -4.68
CA PHE A 45 5.49 7.45 -4.75
C PHE A 45 5.42 6.41 -5.88
N ALA A 46 4.31 5.69 -6.01
CA ALA A 46 4.07 4.71 -7.07
C ALA A 46 4.06 5.38 -8.44
N HIS A 47 3.29 6.46 -8.59
CA HIS A 47 3.11 7.15 -9.86
C HIS A 47 4.43 7.69 -10.44
N ARG A 48 5.37 8.10 -9.57
CA ARG A 48 6.73 8.51 -9.96
C ARG A 48 7.64 7.35 -10.42
N ARG A 49 7.26 6.10 -10.15
CA ARG A 49 8.07 4.89 -10.43
C ARG A 49 7.49 4.00 -11.51
N VAL A 50 6.24 4.27 -11.92
CA VAL A 50 5.60 3.62 -13.05
C VAL A 50 5.71 4.55 -14.27
N PRO A 51 6.48 4.19 -15.31
CA PRO A 51 6.61 5.00 -16.51
C PRO A 51 5.26 5.15 -17.22
N PRO A 52 5.04 6.25 -17.97
CA PRO A 52 3.75 6.58 -18.57
C PRO A 52 3.10 5.45 -19.36
N TRP A 53 3.89 4.75 -20.19
CA TRP A 53 3.44 3.63 -21.03
C TRP A 53 2.96 2.40 -20.25
N ALA A 54 3.27 2.31 -18.95
CA ALA A 54 2.87 1.21 -18.09
C ALA A 54 1.71 1.57 -17.14
N ARG A 55 1.23 2.82 -17.15
CA ARG A 55 0.26 3.31 -16.15
C ARG A 55 -1.12 2.69 -16.30
N ASP A 56 -1.55 2.37 -17.51
CA ASP A 56 -2.86 1.72 -17.75
C ASP A 56 -2.79 0.20 -17.52
N ALA A 57 -1.61 -0.40 -17.70
CA ALA A 57 -1.38 -1.82 -17.44
C ALA A 57 -1.07 -2.12 -15.96
N ALA A 58 -0.58 -1.13 -15.22
CA ALA A 58 -0.31 -1.21 -13.79
C ALA A 58 -1.28 -0.29 -13.08
N ASP A 59 -2.42 -0.82 -12.61
CA ASP A 59 -3.32 -0.07 -11.73
C ASP A 59 -2.55 0.30 -10.45
N THR A 60 -1.97 1.50 -10.46
CA THR A 60 -1.16 2.00 -9.35
C THR A 60 -1.97 2.12 -8.07
N GLY A 61 -3.30 2.27 -8.16
CA GLY A 61 -4.20 2.27 -7.02
C GLY A 61 -4.29 0.90 -6.38
N ASP A 62 -4.50 -0.14 -7.18
CA ASP A 62 -4.55 -1.52 -6.71
C ASP A 62 -3.24 -1.94 -6.04
N MET A 63 -2.10 -1.56 -6.61
CA MET A 63 -0.79 -1.90 -6.03
C MET A 63 -0.57 -1.23 -4.67
N VAL A 64 -1.02 0.03 -4.51
CA VAL A 64 -0.97 0.74 -3.23
C VAL A 64 -1.91 0.08 -2.22
N GLN A 65 -3.14 -0.18 -2.61
CA GLN A 65 -4.15 -0.80 -1.74
C GLN A 65 -3.70 -2.19 -1.27
N GLU A 66 -3.25 -3.05 -2.17
CA GLU A 66 -2.75 -4.38 -1.84
C GLU A 66 -1.52 -4.32 -0.91
N THR A 67 -0.60 -3.38 -1.16
CA THR A 67 0.57 -3.19 -0.30
C THR A 67 0.16 -2.80 1.12
N VAL A 68 -0.79 -1.88 1.25
CA VAL A 68 -1.30 -1.44 2.55
C VAL A 68 -1.99 -2.62 3.24
N LEU A 69 -2.93 -3.31 2.57
CA LEU A 69 -3.66 -4.45 3.15
C LEU A 69 -2.73 -5.57 3.62
N ARG A 70 -1.73 -5.95 2.81
CA ARG A 70 -0.74 -6.96 3.21
C ARG A 70 0.10 -6.51 4.40
N THR A 71 0.44 -5.22 4.48
CA THR A 71 1.20 -4.69 5.61
C THR A 71 0.37 -4.69 6.89
N LEU A 72 -0.93 -4.38 6.79
CA LEU A 72 -1.85 -4.45 7.93
C LEU A 72 -2.02 -5.86 8.47
N GLY A 73 -2.11 -6.86 7.59
CA GLY A 73 -2.18 -8.27 8.00
C GLY A 73 -0.91 -8.76 8.74
N ARG A 74 0.16 -7.96 8.74
CA ARG A 74 1.40 -8.25 9.47
C ARG A 74 1.70 -7.20 10.54
N LEU A 75 0.76 -6.27 10.76
CA LEU A 75 1.01 -5.10 11.59
C LEU A 75 1.43 -5.55 12.97
N ASP A 76 0.76 -6.54 13.57
CA ASP A 76 1.05 -7.11 14.89
C ASP A 76 2.54 -7.44 15.12
N SER A 77 3.26 -7.86 14.08
CA SER A 77 4.69 -8.20 14.14
C SER A 77 5.66 -7.04 13.83
N PHE A 78 5.15 -5.89 13.42
CA PHE A 78 5.98 -4.76 12.98
C PHE A 78 6.48 -3.90 14.15
N GLU A 79 7.78 -3.91 14.43
CA GLU A 79 8.38 -3.07 15.46
C GLU A 79 9.01 -1.80 14.85
N PRO A 80 8.44 -0.59 15.08
CA PRO A 80 8.96 0.65 14.53
C PRO A 80 10.21 1.15 15.28
N GLN A 81 11.35 1.28 14.59
CA GLN A 81 12.59 1.79 15.20
C GLN A 81 12.66 3.33 15.27
N ARG A 82 11.80 4.04 14.54
CA ARG A 82 11.75 5.50 14.48
C ARG A 82 10.43 6.00 13.93
N ASP A 83 10.15 7.28 14.14
CA ASP A 83 9.03 7.94 13.47
C ASP A 83 9.12 7.82 11.95
N GLY A 84 8.00 7.44 11.33
CA GLY A 84 7.92 7.20 9.89
C GLY A 84 8.52 5.87 9.42
N ALA A 85 8.98 4.98 10.32
CA ALA A 85 9.46 3.65 9.94
C ALA A 85 8.43 2.88 9.11
N LEU A 86 7.14 2.95 9.48
CA LEU A 86 6.06 2.29 8.76
C LEU A 86 5.91 2.82 7.32
N LEU A 87 5.97 4.13 7.12
CA LEU A 87 5.93 4.71 5.77
C LEU A 87 7.14 4.28 4.93
N GLY A 88 8.33 4.21 5.54
CA GLY A 88 9.53 3.68 4.89
C GLY A 88 9.37 2.22 4.46
N TYR A 89 8.82 1.39 5.36
CA TYR A 89 8.50 -0.01 5.07
C TYR A 89 7.48 -0.15 3.94
N LEU A 90 6.39 0.62 3.97
CA LEU A 90 5.36 0.64 2.94
C LEU A 90 5.93 1.04 1.57
N ARG A 91 6.75 2.10 1.51
CA ARG A 91 7.44 2.52 0.28
C ARG A 91 8.36 1.42 -0.27
N ARG A 92 9.07 0.72 0.61
CA ARG A 92 9.95 -0.39 0.20
C ARG A 92 9.15 -1.56 -0.36
N SER A 93 8.08 -1.97 0.33
CA SER A 93 7.19 -3.06 -0.10
C SER A 93 6.52 -2.74 -1.44
N LEU A 94 6.03 -1.51 -1.60
CA LEU A 94 5.43 -1.02 -2.85
C LEU A 94 6.44 -1.04 -4.00
N LEU A 95 7.68 -0.59 -3.76
CA LEU A 95 8.73 -0.63 -4.78
C LEU A 95 9.07 -2.05 -5.23
N ASN A 96 9.14 -3.00 -4.29
CA ASN A 96 9.36 -4.41 -4.61
C ASN A 96 8.22 -4.94 -5.48
N ARG A 97 6.97 -4.61 -5.13
CA ARG A 97 5.78 -5.00 -5.92
C ARG A 97 5.80 -4.43 -7.34
N ILE A 98 6.18 -3.16 -7.50
CA ILE A 98 6.33 -2.50 -8.81
C ILE A 98 7.37 -3.24 -9.66
N ARG A 99 8.55 -3.52 -9.11
CA ARG A 99 9.61 -4.27 -9.82
C ARG A 99 9.16 -5.68 -10.21
N ASP A 100 8.43 -6.33 -9.32
CA ASP A 100 7.88 -7.65 -9.52
C ASP A 100 6.89 -7.69 -10.70
N GLN A 101 6.04 -6.69 -10.84
CA GLN A 101 5.13 -6.61 -12.00
C GLN A 101 5.88 -6.41 -13.31
N PHE A 102 6.84 -5.49 -13.36
CA PHE A 102 7.64 -5.30 -14.57
C PHE A 102 8.42 -6.56 -14.95
N ARG A 103 9.02 -7.23 -13.97
CA ARG A 103 9.74 -8.48 -14.19
C ARG A 103 8.83 -9.60 -14.68
N ARG A 104 7.57 -9.68 -14.23
CA ARG A 104 6.59 -10.65 -14.75
C ARG A 104 6.15 -10.31 -16.17
N ALA A 105 5.89 -9.04 -16.46
CA ALA A 105 5.51 -8.57 -17.79
C ALA A 105 6.60 -8.90 -18.84
N SER A 106 7.88 -8.68 -18.50
CA SER A 106 9.00 -9.01 -19.39
C SER A 106 9.26 -10.51 -19.60
N ARG A 107 8.73 -11.39 -18.72
CA ARG A 107 8.91 -12.85 -18.81
C ARG A 107 7.75 -13.56 -19.49
N ARG A 108 6.70 -12.85 -19.89
CA ARG A 108 5.56 -13.44 -20.58
C ARG A 108 6.01 -13.74 -22.02
N PRO A 109 6.05 -15.01 -22.47
CA PRO A 109 6.41 -15.31 -23.85
C PRO A 109 5.44 -14.59 -24.80
N PRO A 110 5.89 -14.21 -26.02
CA PRO A 110 4.97 -13.71 -27.04
C PRO A 110 3.84 -14.73 -27.17
N VAL A 111 2.61 -14.27 -27.04
CA VAL A 111 1.45 -15.11 -27.33
C VAL A 111 1.54 -15.40 -28.82
N ASP A 112 1.88 -16.64 -29.20
CA ASP A 112 1.92 -17.03 -30.60
C ASP A 112 0.49 -16.96 -31.15
N PRO A 113 0.19 -16.10 -32.13
CA PRO A 113 -1.17 -15.96 -32.65
C PRO A 113 -1.60 -17.13 -33.56
N LEU A 114 -0.74 -18.12 -33.83
CA LEU A 114 -0.95 -19.08 -34.93
C LEU A 114 -1.26 -20.53 -34.51
N VAL A 115 -2.09 -20.72 -33.49
CA VAL A 115 -2.77 -22.02 -33.31
C VAL A 115 -4.27 -21.77 -33.26
N ASN A 116 -4.90 -21.81 -34.44
CA ASN A 116 -6.26 -22.32 -34.66
C ASN A 116 -6.62 -22.25 -36.15
N GLY A 117 -6.68 -23.42 -36.79
CA GLY A 117 -7.61 -23.70 -37.88
C GLY A 117 -7.15 -23.40 -39.30
N ILE A 118 -6.33 -24.26 -39.88
CA ILE A 118 -6.45 -24.58 -41.31
C ILE A 118 -6.40 -26.10 -41.43
N GLY A 119 -7.55 -26.72 -41.13
CA GLY A 119 -7.87 -28.06 -41.58
C GLY A 119 -8.95 -27.90 -42.64
N GLU A 120 -8.53 -27.93 -43.90
CA GLU A 120 -9.35 -28.26 -45.07
C GLU A 120 -8.61 -29.37 -45.81
#